data_AF-A0A838KPG0-F1
#
_entry.id   AF-A0A838KPG0-F1
#
_cell.length_a   1.000
_cell.length_b   1.000
_cell.length_c   1.000
_cell.angle_alpha   90.00
_cell.angle_beta   90.00
_cell.angle_gamma   90.00
#
_symmetry.space_group_name_H-M   'P 1'
#
loop_
_entity.id
_entity.type
_entity.pdbx_description
1 polymer ?
#
loop_
_entity_poly.entity_id
_entity_poly.type
_entity_poly.pdbx_seq_one_letter_code
_entity_poly.pdbx_strand_id
1 'polypeptide(L)'
;MNHARPDTAVSVLRDVLTQQLGATEVRVLLANYQLTAVRPILDGDERVPLDHTAAGAAFTTQEPVVLSDHAGESRLPSGERARRPRRCPPQVTAPATVLEKRLDQLTDLATLAGYALTATSRHTDLLHRAARSRRMTLAAELQWQLLPARGCLAPEYELAGHLEPAYAVYADNFDWSEDEGHLLVGITDAANHARSTPLLTTLSVTAARNARRGGLGIAEQAAMADQAVYTHHQGDHSVDAIFMTIDIATGRASALKAGSPAVVLLREGALHPIGLTDQ
;
A
#
# COMPACT_ATOMS: atom_id res chain seq x y z
N MET A 1 -8.47 23.24 5.25
CA MET A 1 -8.22 22.28 4.14
C MET A 1 -9.33 22.24 3.08
N ASN A 2 -10.61 22.48 3.39
CA ASN A 2 -11.74 22.34 2.43
C ASN A 2 -11.71 23.18 1.13
N HIS A 3 -10.75 24.10 0.97
CA HIS A 3 -10.59 24.92 -0.25
C HIS A 3 -9.22 24.74 -0.93
N ALA A 4 -8.38 23.82 -0.44
CA ALA A 4 -7.11 23.56 -1.09
C ALA A 4 -7.36 22.90 -2.45
N ARG A 5 -6.69 23.40 -3.49
CA ARG A 5 -6.68 22.71 -4.77
C ARG A 5 -5.88 21.40 -4.60
N PRO A 6 -6.22 20.33 -5.33
CA PRO A 6 -5.51 19.06 -5.20
C PRO A 6 -4.00 19.15 -5.37
N ASP A 7 -3.53 19.99 -6.30
CA ASP A 7 -2.12 20.25 -6.58
C ASP A 7 -1.39 21.04 -5.48
N THR A 8 -2.11 21.70 -4.58
CA THR A 8 -1.53 22.46 -3.45
C THR A 8 -1.77 21.81 -2.10
N ALA A 9 -2.38 20.62 -2.03
CA ALA A 9 -2.73 19.98 -0.77
C ALA A 9 -1.52 19.74 0.14
N VAL A 10 -0.37 19.38 -0.42
CA VAL A 10 0.87 19.14 0.35
C VAL A 10 1.44 20.44 0.93
N SER A 11 1.36 21.57 0.20
CA SER A 11 1.84 22.85 0.72
C SER A 11 0.91 23.36 1.82
N VAL A 12 -0.41 23.28 1.62
CA VAL A 12 -1.40 23.66 2.65
C VAL A 12 -1.24 22.80 3.91
N LEU A 13 -1.01 21.50 3.75
CA LEU A 13 -0.75 20.61 4.87
C LEU A 13 0.50 21.04 5.64
N ARG A 14 1.59 21.33 4.91
CA ARG A 14 2.83 21.85 5.51
C ARG A 14 2.57 23.12 6.32
N ASP A 15 1.85 24.09 5.74
CA ASP A 15 1.55 25.37 6.41
C ASP A 15 0.73 25.16 7.68
N VAL A 16 -0.29 24.29 7.63
CA VAL A 16 -1.12 23.94 8.80
C VAL A 16 -0.28 23.27 9.89
N LEU A 17 0.55 22.29 9.53
CA LEU A 17 1.44 21.62 10.48
C LEU A 17 2.41 22.62 11.11
N THR A 18 3.07 23.45 10.30
CA THR A 18 3.97 24.50 10.78
C THR A 18 3.29 25.43 11.79
N GLN A 19 2.08 25.92 11.47
CA GLN A 19 1.34 26.85 12.33
C GLN A 19 0.84 26.20 13.64
N GLN A 20 0.28 24.99 13.56
CA GLN A 20 -0.30 24.31 14.73
C GLN A 20 0.78 23.78 15.67
N LEU A 21 1.96 23.46 15.14
CA LEU A 21 3.02 22.79 15.89
C LEU A 21 4.13 23.75 16.33
N GLY A 22 4.15 25.00 15.85
CA GLY A 22 5.29 25.89 16.05
C GLY A 22 6.60 25.29 15.52
N ALA A 23 6.49 24.46 14.47
CA ALA A 23 7.63 23.78 13.88
C ALA A 23 8.48 24.78 13.09
N THR A 24 9.79 24.60 13.14
CA THR A 24 10.73 25.39 12.34
C THR A 24 10.79 24.89 10.91
N GLU A 25 10.57 23.59 10.71
CA GLU A 25 10.53 22.96 9.39
C GLU A 25 9.56 21.78 9.39
N VAL A 26 8.81 21.63 8.29
CA VAL A 26 7.96 20.46 8.05
C VAL A 26 8.21 19.99 6.62
N ARG A 27 8.59 18.72 6.45
CA ARG A 27 8.71 18.05 5.14
C ARG A 27 7.74 16.88 5.09
N VAL A 28 6.97 16.77 4.02
CA VAL A 28 6.13 15.59 3.80
C VAL A 28 6.91 14.62 2.92
N LEU A 29 7.27 13.46 3.47
CA LEU A 29 8.06 12.46 2.78
C LEU A 29 7.17 11.42 2.10
N LEU A 30 7.59 10.88 0.96
CA LEU A 30 6.87 9.84 0.23
C LEU A 30 7.81 8.72 -0.17
N ALA A 31 7.43 7.47 0.16
CA ALA A 31 8.15 6.28 -0.26
C ALA A 31 8.03 6.06 -1.77
N ASN A 32 9.13 5.69 -2.41
CA ASN A 32 9.13 5.34 -3.82
C ASN A 32 8.42 4.00 -4.07
N TYR A 33 8.11 3.71 -5.34
CA TYR A 33 7.40 2.48 -5.70
C TYR A 33 8.11 1.19 -5.32
N GLN A 34 9.45 1.18 -5.24
CA GLN A 34 10.26 0.02 -4.85
C GLN A 34 10.41 -0.14 -3.34
N LEU A 35 9.89 0.79 -2.53
CA LEU A 35 10.09 0.81 -1.08
C LEU A 35 11.57 0.75 -0.67
N THR A 36 12.44 1.42 -1.42
CA THR A 36 13.88 1.50 -1.12
C THR A 36 14.29 2.84 -0.52
N ALA A 37 13.46 3.86 -0.65
CA ALA A 37 13.73 5.20 -0.13
C ALA A 37 12.46 6.03 0.01
N VAL A 38 12.55 7.06 0.84
CA VAL A 38 11.60 8.17 0.90
C VAL A 38 12.22 9.45 0.36
N ARG A 39 11.39 10.38 -0.09
CA ARG A 39 11.83 11.72 -0.50
C ARG A 39 10.81 12.80 -0.15
N PRO A 40 11.23 14.05 0.07
CA PRO A 40 10.32 15.18 0.18
C PRO A 40 9.46 15.31 -1.08
N ILE A 41 8.17 15.59 -0.91
CA ILE A 41 7.25 15.74 -2.05
C ILE A 41 7.46 17.09 -2.76
N LEU A 42 7.83 18.14 -2.03
CA LEU A 42 7.93 19.51 -2.55
C LEU A 42 9.34 20.10 -2.51
N ASP A 43 10.23 19.60 -1.64
CA ASP A 43 11.45 20.31 -1.23
C ASP A 43 12.74 19.68 -1.79
N GLY A 44 12.68 19.17 -3.02
CA GLY A 44 13.85 18.67 -3.76
C GLY A 44 13.86 17.17 -4.00
N ASP A 45 14.93 16.69 -4.64
CA ASP A 45 15.12 15.30 -5.06
C ASP A 45 15.96 14.47 -4.07
N GLU A 46 16.17 14.98 -2.85
CA GLU A 46 16.93 14.27 -1.82
C GLU A 46 16.27 12.92 -1.51
N ARG A 47 17.04 11.86 -1.71
CA ARG A 47 16.60 10.48 -1.50
C ARG A 47 17.18 9.97 -0.19
N VAL A 48 16.31 9.69 0.77
CA VAL A 48 16.69 9.07 2.05
C VAL A 48 16.40 7.57 1.95
N PRO A 49 17.41 6.69 2.01
CA PRO A 49 17.20 5.24 2.02
C PRO A 49 16.26 4.82 3.15
N LEU A 50 15.44 3.80 2.92
CA LEU A 50 14.61 3.21 3.97
C LEU A 50 15.43 2.27 4.86
N ASP A 51 16.41 1.57 4.31
CA ASP A 51 17.21 0.65 5.10
C ASP A 51 18.15 1.40 6.05
N HIS A 52 18.16 0.98 7.31
CA HIS A 52 19.05 1.50 8.37
C HIS A 52 19.00 3.02 8.57
N THR A 53 17.85 3.67 8.30
CA THR A 53 17.63 5.09 8.61
C THR A 53 16.46 5.30 9.57
N ALA A 54 16.43 6.47 10.21
CA ALA A 54 15.31 6.88 11.06
C ALA A 54 14.00 7.02 10.29
N ALA A 55 14.07 7.50 9.04
CA ALA A 55 12.90 7.58 8.16
C ALA A 55 12.40 6.18 7.78
N GLY A 56 13.34 5.25 7.59
CA GLY A 56 13.12 3.81 7.48
C GLY A 56 12.39 3.19 8.65
N ALA A 57 12.91 3.43 9.85
CA ALA A 57 12.33 2.96 11.10
C ALA A 57 10.90 3.51 11.24
N ALA A 58 10.71 4.82 11.09
CA ALA A 58 9.39 5.45 11.16
C ALA A 58 8.42 4.87 10.12
N PHE A 59 8.87 4.64 8.88
CA PHE A 59 8.06 4.02 7.82
C PHE A 59 7.73 2.55 8.10
N THR A 60 8.61 1.80 8.74
CA THR A 60 8.42 0.36 8.98
C THR A 60 7.53 0.12 10.20
N THR A 61 7.84 0.79 11.32
CA THR A 61 7.14 0.59 12.59
C THR A 61 5.83 1.35 12.67
N GLN A 62 5.63 2.39 11.85
CA GLN A 62 4.51 3.32 12.01
C GLN A 62 4.46 3.94 13.42
N GLU A 63 5.65 4.10 14.04
CA GLU A 63 5.86 4.84 15.27
C GLU A 63 6.72 6.10 15.06
N PRO A 64 6.46 7.20 15.78
CA PRO A 64 7.29 8.39 15.72
C PRO A 64 8.74 8.10 16.11
N VAL A 65 9.69 8.53 15.28
CA VAL A 65 11.12 8.44 15.59
C VAL A 65 11.67 9.82 15.94
N VAL A 66 12.37 9.92 17.07
CA VAL A 66 12.97 11.17 17.54
C VAL A 66 14.47 11.15 17.29
N LEU A 67 14.96 12.21 16.64
CA LEU A 67 16.37 12.47 16.42
C LEU A 67 16.76 13.75 17.16
N SER A 68 17.88 13.69 17.87
CA SER A 68 18.49 14.87 18.48
C SER A 68 19.64 15.34 17.59
N ASP A 69 19.62 16.59 17.15
CA ASP A 69 20.71 17.24 16.42
C ASP A 69 21.31 18.37 17.28
N HIS A 70 22.56 18.75 17.01
CA HIS A 70 23.30 19.81 17.70
C HIS A 70 22.67 21.21 17.53
N ALA A 71 21.74 21.37 16.58
CA ALA A 71 20.97 22.60 16.35
C ALA A 71 19.51 22.54 16.86
N GLY A 72 19.04 21.40 17.40
CA GLY A 72 17.66 21.17 17.85
C GLY A 72 17.21 19.70 17.70
N GLU A 73 16.01 19.34 18.14
CA GLU A 73 15.44 18.00 17.89
C GLU A 73 14.65 17.96 16.57
N SER A 74 14.84 16.92 15.78
CA SER A 74 14.02 16.60 14.61
C SER A 74 13.20 15.35 14.92
N ARG A 75 11.88 15.40 14.77
CA ARG A 75 11.03 14.21 14.84
C ARG A 75 10.58 13.81 13.45
N LEU A 76 10.59 12.53 13.19
CA LEU A 76 9.91 11.89 12.07
C LEU A 76 8.63 11.26 12.65
N PRO A 77 7.56 12.05 12.89
CA PRO A 77 6.28 11.45 13.23
C PRO A 77 5.83 10.59 12.05
N SER A 78 5.84 9.27 12.22
CA SER A 78 5.01 8.45 11.36
C SER A 78 3.60 8.46 11.95
N GLY A 79 2.62 8.59 11.08
CA GLY A 79 1.24 8.27 11.40
C GLY A 79 0.75 7.30 10.34
N GLU A 80 0.29 6.13 10.76
CA GLU A 80 -0.77 5.33 10.11
C GLU A 80 -1.08 4.09 10.99
N ARG A 81 -1.64 4.31 12.20
CA ARG A 81 -2.06 3.23 13.14
C ARG A 81 -3.46 2.66 12.88
N ALA A 82 -4.06 2.90 11.71
CA ALA A 82 -5.40 2.41 11.42
C ALA A 82 -5.56 2.00 9.95
N ARG A 83 -5.67 0.70 9.73
CA ARG A 83 -6.29 0.02 8.57
C ARG A 83 -6.01 0.58 7.16
N ARG A 84 -4.87 1.21 6.86
CA ARG A 84 -4.71 2.04 5.64
C ARG A 84 -3.29 2.06 5.03
N PRO A 85 -3.17 2.44 3.72
CA PRO A 85 -1.98 2.18 2.94
C PRO A 85 -0.78 3.00 3.38
N ARG A 86 0.26 2.31 3.88
CA ARG A 86 1.62 2.81 4.17
C ARG A 86 2.08 3.87 3.15
N ARG A 87 1.73 5.13 3.38
CA ARG A 87 2.11 6.27 2.55
C ARG A 87 2.37 7.46 3.47
N CYS A 88 3.65 7.80 3.59
CA CYS A 88 4.16 9.09 4.07
C CYS A 88 4.21 9.30 5.59
N PRO A 89 5.38 9.13 6.24
CA PRO A 89 5.64 9.83 7.50
C PRO A 89 5.95 11.30 7.20
N PRO A 90 5.19 12.29 7.71
CA PRO A 90 5.69 13.66 7.77
C PRO A 90 6.94 13.72 8.64
N GLN A 91 7.93 14.49 8.22
CA GLN A 91 9.09 14.89 9.02
C GLN A 91 8.82 16.29 9.58
N VAL A 92 8.97 16.45 10.89
CA VAL A 92 8.72 17.70 11.61
C VAL A 92 9.92 18.05 12.47
N THR A 93 10.57 19.16 12.18
CA THR A 93 11.64 19.74 12.98
C THR A 93 11.06 20.86 13.85
N ALA A 94 11.22 20.76 15.17
CA ALA A 94 10.77 21.77 16.13
C ALA A 94 11.56 21.68 17.43
N PRO A 95 11.50 22.69 18.32
CA PRO A 95 12.16 22.60 19.62
C PRO A 95 11.72 21.35 20.43
N ALA A 96 12.67 20.68 21.09
CA ALA A 96 12.44 19.45 21.87
C ALA A 96 11.21 19.54 22.80
N THR A 97 11.12 20.65 23.55
CA THR A 97 10.06 20.90 24.52
C THR A 97 8.66 20.99 23.90
N VAL A 98 8.56 21.38 22.63
CA VAL A 98 7.31 21.44 21.88
C VAL A 98 6.94 20.02 21.44
N LEU A 99 7.91 19.30 20.90
CA LEU A 99 7.71 17.95 20.38
C LEU A 99 7.35 16.93 21.48
N GLU A 100 7.97 17.02 22.66
CA GLU A 100 7.63 16.19 23.82
C GLU A 100 6.18 16.39 24.27
N LYS A 101 5.71 17.64 24.30
CA LYS A 101 4.35 17.99 24.79
C LYS A 101 3.23 17.78 23.76
N ARG A 102 3.58 17.44 22.52
CA ARG A 102 2.67 17.42 21.38
C ARG A 102 2.77 16.15 20.54
N LEU A 103 3.51 15.14 20.99
CA LEU A 103 3.78 13.93 20.20
C LEU A 103 2.52 13.19 19.75
N ASP A 104 1.53 13.05 20.64
CA ASP A 104 0.27 12.39 20.29
C ASP A 104 -0.50 13.20 19.24
N GLN A 105 -0.59 14.52 19.45
CA GLN A 105 -1.23 15.43 18.48
C GLN A 105 -0.52 15.43 17.12
N LEU A 106 0.81 15.34 17.11
CA LEU A 106 1.62 15.20 15.91
C LEU A 106 1.28 13.91 15.15
N THR A 107 1.14 12.81 15.88
CA THR A 107 0.83 11.48 15.33
C THR A 107 -0.59 11.45 14.75
N ASP A 108 -1.56 12.07 15.44
CA ASP A 108 -2.93 12.21 14.96
C ASP A 108 -3.01 13.07 13.71
N LEU A 109 -2.35 14.24 13.71
CA LEU A 109 -2.30 15.13 12.55
C LEU A 109 -1.59 14.48 11.36
N ALA A 110 -0.51 13.75 11.59
CA ALA A 110 0.19 12.98 10.57
C ALA A 110 -0.73 11.91 9.95
N THR A 111 -1.52 11.22 10.77
CA THR A 111 -2.49 10.22 10.31
C THR A 111 -3.60 10.87 9.47
N LEU A 112 -4.17 11.99 9.93
CA LEU A 112 -5.18 12.74 9.19
C LEU A 112 -4.63 13.29 7.85
N ALA A 113 -3.36 13.71 7.87
CA ALA A 113 -2.66 14.15 6.68
C ALA A 113 -2.52 13.01 5.65
N GLY A 114 -2.12 11.82 6.07
CA GLY A 114 -2.05 10.62 5.23
C GLY A 114 -3.40 10.31 4.56
N TYR A 115 -4.50 10.41 5.31
CA TYR A 115 -5.86 10.26 4.76
C TYR A 115 -6.19 11.32 3.72
N ALA A 116 -5.93 12.59 4.02
CA ALA A 116 -6.24 13.68 3.10
C ALA A 116 -5.40 13.59 1.82
N LEU A 117 -4.12 13.24 1.91
CA LEU A 117 -3.25 13.05 0.76
C LEU A 117 -3.69 11.86 -0.09
N THR A 118 -4.06 10.74 0.54
CA THR A 118 -4.61 9.56 -0.16
C THR A 118 -5.92 9.88 -0.87
N ALA A 119 -6.82 10.65 -0.26
CA ALA A 119 -8.05 11.10 -0.91
C ALA A 119 -7.76 12.07 -2.07
N THR A 120 -6.78 12.95 -1.88
CA THR A 120 -6.39 13.96 -2.87
C THR A 120 -5.68 13.35 -4.08
N SER A 121 -4.98 12.22 -3.92
CA SER A 121 -4.22 11.55 -5.00
C SER A 121 -5.08 11.13 -6.19
N ARG A 122 -6.40 11.05 -6.03
CA ARG A 122 -7.36 10.79 -7.11
C ARG A 122 -7.58 11.99 -8.03
N HIS A 123 -7.22 13.18 -7.58
CA HIS A 123 -7.46 14.45 -8.26
C HIS A 123 -6.17 15.12 -8.73
N THR A 124 -5.01 14.51 -8.49
CA THR A 124 -3.71 15.04 -8.90
C THR A 124 -2.68 13.91 -9.06
N ASP A 125 -1.84 14.03 -10.07
CA ASP A 125 -0.70 13.12 -10.27
C ASP A 125 0.52 13.49 -9.43
N LEU A 126 0.43 14.53 -8.59
CA LEU A 126 1.56 15.02 -7.79
C LEU A 126 2.22 13.90 -6.97
N LEU A 127 1.42 13.08 -6.25
CA LEU A 127 1.96 11.97 -5.47
C LEU A 127 2.46 10.83 -6.36
N HIS A 128 1.82 10.55 -7.49
CA HIS A 128 2.29 9.52 -8.42
C HIS A 128 3.64 9.89 -9.06
N ARG A 129 3.81 11.16 -9.46
CA ARG A 129 5.10 11.69 -9.94
C ARG A 129 6.15 11.67 -8.83
N ALA A 130 5.78 12.15 -7.65
CA ALA A 130 6.63 12.15 -6.46
C ALA A 130 6.88 10.75 -5.87
N ALA A 131 6.29 9.65 -6.36
CA ALA A 131 6.67 8.28 -5.98
C ALA A 131 7.62 7.58 -7.00
N ARG A 132 7.76 8.11 -8.21
CA ARG A 132 8.62 7.56 -9.28
C ARG A 132 10.09 7.96 -9.18
N SER A 133 10.96 6.97 -9.04
CA SER A 133 12.40 7.09 -9.27
C SER A 133 12.78 6.96 -10.76
N ARG A 134 11.89 6.41 -11.59
CA ARG A 134 12.05 6.33 -13.06
C ARG A 134 10.69 6.16 -13.75
N ARG A 135 10.69 6.18 -15.09
CA ARG A 135 9.50 5.92 -15.90
C ARG A 135 9.02 4.47 -15.75
N MET A 136 7.70 4.28 -15.64
CA MET A 136 7.04 2.97 -15.66
C MET A 136 6.70 2.54 -17.10
N THR A 137 6.68 1.23 -17.33
CA THR A 137 6.01 0.66 -18.52
C THR A 137 4.49 0.83 -18.38
N LEU A 138 3.75 0.83 -19.50
CA LEU A 138 2.29 0.89 -19.45
C LEU A 138 1.68 -0.29 -18.67
N ALA A 139 2.26 -1.49 -18.82
CA ALA A 139 1.86 -2.66 -18.04
C ALA A 139 1.97 -2.41 -16.53
N ALA A 140 3.10 -1.85 -16.08
CA ALA A 140 3.30 -1.52 -14.67
C ALA A 140 2.30 -0.47 -14.19
N GLU A 141 2.03 0.58 -14.99
CA GLU A 141 1.01 1.59 -14.66
C GLU A 141 -0.36 0.97 -14.40
N LEU A 142 -0.79 0.07 -15.29
CA LEU A 142 -2.06 -0.64 -15.16
C LEU A 142 -2.10 -1.47 -13.88
N GLN A 143 -1.05 -2.24 -13.58
CA GLN A 143 -1.02 -3.06 -12.35
C GLN A 143 -1.04 -2.20 -11.08
N TRP A 144 -0.26 -1.12 -11.04
CA TRP A 144 -0.25 -0.21 -9.88
C TRP A 144 -1.58 0.50 -9.66
N GLN A 145 -2.33 0.79 -10.74
CA GLN A 145 -3.67 1.38 -10.63
C GLN A 145 -4.71 0.39 -10.08
N LEU A 146 -4.49 -0.91 -10.26
CA LEU A 146 -5.40 -1.94 -9.75
C LEU A 146 -5.20 -2.25 -8.27
N LEU A 147 -4.01 -2.04 -7.72
CA LEU A 147 -3.70 -2.46 -6.36
C LEU A 147 -4.63 -1.81 -5.32
N PRO A 148 -4.99 -2.56 -4.27
CA PRO A 148 -5.60 -2.00 -3.07
C PRO A 148 -4.55 -1.19 -2.30
N ALA A 149 -4.86 -0.87 -1.04
CA ALA A 149 -3.86 -0.38 -0.11
C ALA A 149 -2.68 -1.36 0.01
N ARG A 150 -1.43 -0.88 0.03
CA ARG A 150 -0.23 -1.75 0.02
C ARG A 150 0.20 -2.26 1.39
N GLY A 151 -0.44 -1.74 2.43
CA GLY A 151 -0.27 -2.21 3.79
C GLY A 151 -1.47 -1.84 4.63
N CYS A 152 -1.64 -2.56 5.73
CA CYS A 152 -2.69 -2.40 6.71
C CYS A 152 -2.12 -2.78 8.08
N LEU A 153 -2.42 -1.96 9.09
CA LEU A 153 -2.20 -2.30 10.50
C LEU A 153 -3.56 -2.31 11.19
N ALA A 154 -3.95 -3.46 11.71
CA ALA A 154 -5.13 -3.66 12.53
C ALA A 154 -4.70 -4.25 13.89
N PRO A 155 -5.52 -4.10 14.95
CA PRO A 155 -5.21 -4.72 16.25
C PRO A 155 -4.99 -6.23 16.17
N GLU A 156 -5.65 -6.90 15.23
CA GLU A 156 -5.67 -8.36 15.10
C GLU A 156 -4.66 -8.88 14.07
N TYR A 157 -4.24 -8.04 13.11
CA TYR A 157 -3.38 -8.46 12.01
C TYR A 157 -2.58 -7.31 11.39
N GLU A 158 -1.45 -7.67 10.76
CA GLU A 158 -0.71 -6.79 9.87
C GLU A 158 -0.71 -7.38 8.46
N LEU A 159 -0.92 -6.53 7.46
CA LEU A 159 -0.86 -6.90 6.05
C LEU A 159 0.12 -6.00 5.33
N ALA A 160 0.92 -6.59 4.45
CA ALA A 160 1.76 -5.88 3.51
C ALA A 160 1.78 -6.64 2.18
N GLY A 161 1.73 -5.89 1.08
CA GLY A 161 1.83 -6.41 -0.27
C GLY A 161 2.75 -5.54 -1.10
N HIS A 162 3.57 -6.18 -1.93
CA HIS A 162 4.55 -5.48 -2.76
C HIS A 162 4.68 -6.15 -4.13
N LEU A 163 4.83 -5.34 -5.18
CA LEU A 163 5.08 -5.81 -6.54
C LEU A 163 6.51 -5.50 -6.94
N GLU A 164 7.25 -6.51 -7.38
CA GLU A 164 8.56 -6.37 -8.02
C GLU A 164 8.60 -7.15 -9.34
N PRO A 165 9.23 -6.61 -10.40
CA PRO A 165 9.93 -5.32 -10.46
C PRO A 165 8.97 -4.13 -10.55
N ALA A 166 9.07 -3.16 -9.64
CA ALA A 166 8.06 -2.10 -9.50
C ALA A 166 7.74 -1.30 -10.78
N TYR A 167 8.72 -1.04 -11.66
CA TYR A 167 8.48 -0.21 -12.86
C TYR A 167 8.27 -1.02 -14.15
N ALA A 168 8.33 -2.35 -14.05
CA ALA A 168 8.23 -3.25 -15.20
C ALA A 168 7.43 -4.52 -14.89
N VAL A 169 6.66 -4.53 -13.78
CA VAL A 169 5.73 -5.62 -13.48
C VAL A 169 4.77 -5.82 -14.65
N TYR A 170 4.59 -7.07 -15.04
CA TYR A 170 3.82 -7.41 -16.23
C TYR A 170 2.36 -7.66 -15.86
N ALA A 171 2.12 -8.66 -15.01
CA ALA A 171 0.77 -9.17 -14.79
C ALA A 171 0.50 -9.63 -13.36
N ASP A 172 1.47 -9.51 -12.47
CA ASP A 172 1.29 -9.84 -11.07
C ASP A 172 0.40 -8.80 -10.40
N ASN A 173 -0.54 -9.28 -9.61
CA ASN A 173 -1.39 -8.42 -8.79
C ASN A 173 -1.70 -9.10 -7.46
N PHE A 174 -1.97 -8.26 -6.47
CA PHE A 174 -2.59 -8.69 -5.24
C PHE A 174 -3.78 -7.78 -4.94
N ASP A 175 -4.82 -8.35 -4.38
CA ASP A 175 -5.99 -7.63 -3.89
C ASP A 175 -6.29 -8.05 -2.46
N TRP A 176 -6.94 -7.18 -1.70
CA TRP A 176 -7.49 -7.55 -0.41
C TRP A 176 -8.65 -6.64 -0.03
N SER A 177 -9.50 -7.15 0.85
CA SER A 177 -10.58 -6.40 1.47
C SER A 177 -10.82 -6.97 2.85
N GLU A 178 -11.12 -6.12 3.81
CA GLU A 178 -11.67 -6.54 5.09
C GLU A 178 -13.16 -6.23 5.08
N ASP A 179 -14.00 -7.22 5.38
CA ASP A 179 -15.44 -7.05 5.49
C ASP A 179 -16.06 -8.11 6.42
N GLU A 180 -17.10 -7.76 7.16
CA GLU A 180 -17.85 -8.68 8.03
C GLU A 180 -16.98 -9.61 8.91
N GLY A 181 -15.89 -9.10 9.49
CA GLY A 181 -14.98 -9.89 10.35
C GLY A 181 -14.05 -10.85 9.60
N HIS A 182 -14.00 -10.75 8.27
CA HIS A 182 -13.15 -11.56 7.41
C HIS A 182 -12.14 -10.70 6.65
N LEU A 183 -10.92 -11.20 6.54
CA LEU A 183 -9.91 -10.68 5.63
C LEU A 183 -9.88 -11.54 4.37
N LEU A 184 -10.27 -10.95 3.25
CA LEU A 184 -10.15 -11.57 1.92
C LEU A 184 -8.84 -11.13 1.27
N VAL A 185 -8.08 -12.07 0.74
CA VAL A 185 -6.81 -11.84 0.02
C VAL A 185 -6.85 -12.57 -1.31
N GLY A 186 -6.47 -11.90 -2.38
CA GLY A 186 -6.31 -12.46 -3.71
C GLY A 186 -4.90 -12.21 -4.24
N ILE A 187 -4.28 -13.21 -4.84
CA ILE A 187 -3.07 -13.05 -5.66
C ILE A 187 -3.40 -13.56 -7.06
N THR A 188 -2.92 -12.86 -8.07
CA THR A 188 -3.20 -13.16 -9.47
C THR A 188 -1.92 -13.03 -10.28
N ASP A 189 -1.64 -14.03 -11.11
CA ASP A 189 -0.50 -14.09 -12.02
C ASP A 189 -1.00 -14.54 -13.40
N ALA A 190 -0.82 -13.68 -14.41
CA ALA A 190 -1.12 -14.02 -15.80
C ALA A 190 0.14 -14.16 -16.67
N ALA A 191 1.35 -14.15 -16.08
CA ALA A 191 2.66 -14.06 -16.74
C ALA A 191 2.91 -15.15 -17.80
N ASN A 192 2.21 -16.27 -17.75
CA ASN A 192 2.29 -17.34 -18.75
C ASN A 192 1.76 -16.94 -20.15
N HIS A 193 1.31 -15.70 -20.35
CA HIS A 193 0.74 -15.23 -21.61
C HIS A 193 1.49 -14.04 -22.24
N ALA A 194 1.94 -14.23 -23.49
CA ALA A 194 2.94 -13.36 -24.11
C ALA A 194 2.42 -12.04 -24.72
N ARG A 195 1.10 -11.78 -24.81
CA ARG A 195 0.58 -10.66 -25.66
C ARG A 195 -0.58 -9.80 -25.11
N SER A 196 -1.14 -10.09 -23.94
CA SER A 196 -2.28 -9.34 -23.37
C SER A 196 -2.34 -9.36 -21.83
N THR A 197 -1.24 -9.75 -21.20
CA THR A 197 -1.09 -10.11 -19.79
C THR A 197 -1.66 -9.08 -18.80
N PRO A 198 -1.38 -7.77 -18.93
CA PRO A 198 -1.87 -6.79 -17.97
C PRO A 198 -3.40 -6.61 -18.00
N LEU A 199 -3.99 -6.69 -19.20
CA LEU A 199 -5.43 -6.56 -19.41
C LEU A 199 -6.16 -7.81 -18.92
N LEU A 200 -5.55 -8.98 -19.10
CA LEU A 200 -6.07 -10.23 -18.60
C LEU A 200 -6.13 -10.23 -17.06
N THR A 201 -5.05 -9.81 -16.39
CA THR A 201 -5.06 -9.60 -14.92
C THR A 201 -6.13 -8.58 -14.52
N THR A 202 -6.27 -7.47 -15.27
CA THR A 202 -7.28 -6.45 -15.01
C THR A 202 -8.69 -7.03 -15.03
N LEU A 203 -8.99 -7.84 -16.04
CA LEU A 203 -10.28 -8.51 -16.21
C LEU A 203 -10.56 -9.45 -15.03
N SER A 204 -9.61 -10.34 -14.72
CA SER A 204 -9.76 -11.33 -13.63
C SER A 204 -9.94 -10.67 -12.27
N VAL A 205 -9.10 -9.68 -11.93
CA VAL A 205 -9.20 -8.94 -10.66
C VAL A 205 -10.52 -8.18 -10.57
N THR A 206 -10.98 -7.58 -11.66
CA THR A 206 -12.25 -6.81 -11.67
C THR A 206 -13.46 -7.73 -11.57
N ALA A 207 -13.45 -8.89 -12.23
CA ALA A 207 -14.49 -9.91 -12.12
C ALA A 207 -14.57 -10.48 -10.70
N ALA A 208 -13.43 -10.84 -10.09
CA ALA A 208 -13.37 -11.27 -8.69
C ALA A 208 -13.89 -10.19 -7.74
N ARG A 209 -13.50 -8.92 -7.93
CA ARG A 209 -14.03 -7.80 -7.15
C ARG A 209 -15.53 -7.60 -7.35
N ASN A 210 -16.05 -7.81 -8.56
CA ASN A 210 -17.48 -7.71 -8.84
C ASN A 210 -18.26 -8.78 -8.07
N ALA A 211 -17.82 -10.03 -8.12
CA ALA A 211 -18.39 -11.13 -7.34
C ALA A 211 -18.32 -10.84 -5.83
N ARG A 212 -17.16 -10.42 -5.32
CA ARG A 212 -16.98 -10.04 -3.91
C ARG A 212 -17.95 -8.96 -3.46
N ARG A 213 -18.09 -7.89 -4.26
CA ARG A 213 -19.02 -6.78 -3.96
C ARG A 213 -20.49 -7.19 -4.08
N GLY A 214 -20.78 -8.31 -4.74
CA GLY A 214 -22.08 -8.97 -4.72
C GLY A 214 -22.30 -9.88 -3.50
N GLY A 215 -21.36 -9.92 -2.55
CA GLY A 215 -21.44 -10.77 -1.36
C GLY A 215 -21.07 -12.24 -1.61
N LEU A 216 -20.41 -12.54 -2.73
CA LEU A 216 -20.08 -13.92 -3.10
C LEU A 216 -18.72 -14.36 -2.53
N GLY A 217 -18.63 -15.65 -2.21
CA GLY A 217 -17.46 -16.29 -1.60
C GLY A 217 -16.28 -16.45 -2.57
N ILE A 218 -15.17 -16.98 -2.06
CA ILE A 218 -13.93 -17.13 -2.83
C ILE A 218 -14.06 -18.09 -4.04
N ALA A 219 -14.96 -19.08 -3.96
CA ALA A 219 -15.24 -20.01 -5.06
C ALA A 219 -15.95 -19.30 -6.22
N GLU A 220 -16.98 -18.52 -5.91
CA GLU A 220 -17.70 -17.73 -6.91
C GLU A 220 -16.83 -16.61 -7.49
N GLN A 221 -15.94 -16.02 -6.69
CA GLN A 221 -14.96 -15.04 -7.19
C GLN A 221 -14.04 -15.66 -8.25
N ALA A 222 -13.51 -16.86 -7.99
CA ALA A 222 -12.69 -17.59 -8.95
C ALA A 222 -13.49 -17.98 -10.20
N ALA A 223 -14.71 -18.52 -10.04
CA ALA A 223 -15.58 -18.90 -11.16
C ALA A 223 -15.97 -17.70 -12.04
N MET A 224 -16.25 -16.54 -11.45
CA MET A 224 -16.57 -15.32 -12.20
C MET A 224 -15.35 -14.77 -12.95
N ALA A 225 -14.16 -14.86 -12.35
CA ALA A 225 -12.92 -14.51 -13.03
C ALA A 225 -12.64 -15.45 -14.21
N ASP A 226 -12.75 -16.77 -13.99
CA ASP A 226 -12.59 -17.79 -15.04
C ASP A 226 -13.59 -17.58 -16.19
N GLN A 227 -14.88 -17.41 -15.88
CA GLN A 227 -15.91 -17.17 -16.88
C GLN A 227 -15.65 -15.89 -17.68
N ALA A 228 -15.18 -14.82 -17.03
CA ALA A 228 -14.81 -13.58 -17.71
C ALA A 228 -13.65 -13.80 -18.69
N VAL A 229 -12.60 -14.49 -18.24
CA VAL A 229 -11.45 -14.84 -19.09
C VAL A 229 -11.89 -15.72 -20.26
N TYR A 230 -12.63 -16.79 -20.00
CA TYR A 230 -13.13 -17.71 -21.01
C TYR A 230 -14.01 -16.99 -22.06
N THR A 231 -14.88 -16.07 -21.63
CA THR A 231 -15.74 -15.33 -22.56
C THR A 231 -14.95 -14.52 -23.58
N HIS A 232 -13.85 -13.90 -23.16
CA HIS A 232 -13.02 -13.05 -24.03
C HIS A 232 -11.92 -13.81 -24.79
N HIS A 233 -11.48 -14.95 -24.27
CA HIS A 233 -10.30 -15.66 -24.77
C HIS A 233 -10.57 -17.11 -25.18
N GLN A 234 -11.78 -17.64 -24.94
CA GLN A 234 -12.24 -18.97 -25.37
C GLN A 234 -11.30 -20.12 -24.97
N GLY A 235 -10.59 -19.98 -23.84
CA GLY A 235 -9.64 -20.96 -23.32
C GLY A 235 -8.21 -20.83 -23.84
N ASP A 236 -7.91 -19.89 -24.74
CA ASP A 236 -6.55 -19.63 -25.24
C ASP A 236 -5.64 -19.02 -24.17
N HIS A 237 -6.24 -18.47 -23.12
CA HIS A 237 -5.57 -17.84 -22.00
C HIS A 237 -6.22 -18.29 -20.68
N SER A 238 -5.40 -18.39 -19.64
CA SER A 238 -5.73 -18.69 -18.26
C SER A 238 -5.13 -17.64 -17.32
N VAL A 239 -5.55 -17.64 -16.07
CA VAL A 239 -4.94 -16.80 -15.06
C VAL A 239 -4.75 -17.66 -13.83
N ASP A 240 -3.54 -17.68 -13.33
CA ASP A 240 -3.26 -18.36 -12.08
C ASP A 240 -3.66 -17.42 -10.94
N ALA A 241 -4.31 -17.96 -9.92
CA ALA A 241 -4.78 -17.19 -8.79
C ALA A 241 -4.81 -18.01 -7.52
N ILE A 242 -4.74 -17.30 -6.39
CA ILE A 242 -5.18 -17.83 -5.11
C ILE A 242 -6.08 -16.81 -4.45
N PHE A 243 -7.21 -17.28 -3.94
CA PHE A 243 -8.14 -16.52 -3.13
C PHE A 243 -8.20 -17.12 -1.73
N MET A 244 -8.07 -16.30 -0.71
CA MET A 244 -8.15 -16.70 0.68
C MET A 244 -9.17 -15.85 1.42
N THR A 245 -9.89 -16.47 2.33
CA THR A 245 -10.66 -15.79 3.38
C THR A 245 -10.11 -16.21 4.73
N ILE A 246 -9.92 -15.26 5.63
CA ILE A 246 -9.39 -15.48 6.97
C ILE A 246 -10.39 -14.88 7.95
N ASP A 247 -10.95 -15.70 8.82
CA ASP A 247 -11.74 -15.23 9.96
C ASP A 247 -10.79 -14.54 10.95
N ILE A 248 -11.02 -13.25 11.20
CA ILE A 248 -10.10 -12.40 11.97
C ILE A 248 -10.08 -12.80 13.45
N ALA A 249 -11.21 -13.26 13.99
CA ALA A 249 -11.33 -13.60 15.41
C ALA A 249 -10.64 -14.93 15.75
N THR A 250 -10.64 -15.89 14.82
CA THR A 250 -10.14 -17.25 15.03
C THR A 250 -8.85 -17.57 14.30
N GLY A 251 -8.48 -16.76 13.31
CA GLY A 251 -7.35 -17.02 12.40
C GLY A 251 -7.57 -18.20 11.45
N ARG A 252 -8.79 -18.74 11.35
CA ARG A 252 -9.11 -19.83 10.43
C ARG A 252 -9.12 -19.31 8.99
N ALA A 253 -8.32 -19.93 8.13
CA ALA A 253 -8.25 -19.59 6.72
C ALA A 253 -8.90 -20.67 5.85
N SER A 254 -9.61 -20.25 4.81
CA SER A 254 -10.00 -21.08 3.66
C SER A 254 -9.34 -20.52 2.42
N ALA A 255 -8.86 -21.39 1.53
CA ALA A 255 -8.14 -20.99 0.33
C ALA A 255 -8.65 -21.78 -0.88
N LEU A 256 -8.75 -21.10 -2.02
CA LEU A 256 -8.93 -21.68 -3.34
C LEU A 256 -7.70 -21.33 -4.16
N LYS A 257 -7.01 -22.34 -4.66
CA LYS A 257 -5.81 -22.20 -5.49
C LYS A 257 -6.10 -22.69 -6.90
N ALA A 258 -5.74 -21.89 -7.88
CA ALA A 258 -5.78 -22.21 -9.30
C ALA A 258 -4.39 -21.88 -9.88
N GLY A 259 -3.59 -22.89 -10.22
CA GLY A 259 -2.30 -22.69 -10.88
C GLY A 259 -1.12 -22.45 -9.93
N SER A 260 -0.22 -21.55 -10.32
CA SER A 260 1.14 -21.42 -9.76
C SER A 260 1.31 -20.72 -8.40
N PRO A 261 0.43 -19.82 -7.90
CA PRO A 261 0.66 -19.14 -6.63
C PRO A 261 0.89 -20.09 -5.46
N ALA A 262 1.97 -19.87 -4.72
CA ALA A 262 2.35 -20.67 -3.57
C ALA A 262 2.06 -19.92 -2.26
N VAL A 263 1.66 -20.66 -1.22
CA VAL A 263 1.50 -20.14 0.13
C VAL A 263 2.53 -20.79 1.03
N VAL A 264 3.22 -19.96 1.81
CA VAL A 264 4.20 -20.40 2.79
C VAL A 264 3.83 -19.80 4.14
N LEU A 265 3.81 -20.62 5.18
CA LEU A 265 3.67 -20.20 6.56
C LEU A 265 5.05 -20.06 7.20
N LEU A 266 5.39 -18.85 7.65
CA LEU A 266 6.53 -18.65 8.54
C LEU A 266 6.05 -18.74 9.99
N ARG A 267 6.55 -19.71 10.75
CA ARG A 267 6.26 -19.87 12.17
C ARG A 267 7.53 -20.26 12.91
N GLU A 268 7.81 -19.57 14.02
CA GLU A 268 8.98 -19.86 14.88
C GLU A 268 10.31 -19.89 14.09
N GLY A 269 10.44 -19.05 13.07
CA GLY A 269 11.63 -18.97 12.22
C GLY A 269 11.73 -20.05 11.14
N ALA A 270 10.75 -20.95 11.03
CA ALA A 270 10.70 -22.00 10.01
C ALA A 270 9.65 -21.71 8.93
N LEU A 271 10.02 -21.96 7.68
CA LEU A 271 9.12 -21.85 6.52
C LEU A 271 8.46 -23.21 6.24
N HIS A 272 7.14 -23.21 6.20
CA HIS A 272 6.31 -24.39 5.93
C HIS A 272 5.46 -24.14 4.68
N PRO A 273 5.75 -24.82 3.55
CA PRO A 273 4.86 -24.78 2.39
C PRO A 273 3.48 -25.31 2.75
N ILE A 274 2.43 -24.58 2.39
CA ILE A 274 1.04 -25.05 2.57
C ILE A 274 0.63 -25.78 1.28
N GLY A 275 0.43 -27.10 1.40
CA GLY A 275 -0.09 -27.91 0.30
C GLY A 275 -1.57 -27.62 0.07
N LEU A 276 -1.86 -26.75 -0.88
CA LEU A 276 -3.23 -26.53 -1.38
C LEU A 276 -3.42 -27.36 -2.64
N THR A 277 -4.51 -28.14 -2.68
CA THR A 277 -4.91 -28.88 -3.88
C THR A 277 -5.51 -27.88 -4.88
N ASP A 278 -5.16 -28.01 -6.16
CA ASP A 278 -5.77 -27.20 -7.20
C ASP A 278 -7.27 -27.56 -7.33
N GLN A 279 -8.11 -26.54 -7.50
CA GLN A 279 -9.55 -26.68 -7.75
C GLN A 279 -9.95 -26.08 -9.08
#